data_AF-A0A923DJ25-F1
#
_entry.id   AF-A0A923DJ25-F1
#
_cell.length_a   1.000
_cell.length_b   1.000
_cell.length_c   1.000
_cell.angle_alpha   90.00
_cell.angle_beta   90.00
_cell.angle_gamma   90.00
#
_symmetry.space_group_name_H-M   'P 1'
#
loop_
_entity.id
_entity.type
_entity.pdbx_description
1 polymer ?
#
loop_
_entity_poly.entity_id
_entity_poly.type
_entity_poly.pdbx_seq_one_letter_code
_entity_poly.pdbx_strand_id
1 'polypeptide(L)' 'MVLFRDEKTGEEFTGARVSLKVVDSDDDEQIKTGSYKKMMRAYDSYFKLAEKGKYMITVLLDTGVQKRSIGISYDMSL' A
#
# COMPACT_ATOMS: atom_id res chain seq x y z
N MET A 1 3.35 -5.54 -0.23
CA MET A 1 2.08 -6.27 -0.07
C MET A 1 1.32 -5.65 1.09
N VAL A 2 0.00 -5.53 1.00
CA VAL A 2 -0.86 -5.02 2.08
C VAL A 2 -2.06 -5.94 2.28
N LEU A 3 -2.40 -6.20 3.54
CA LEU A 3 -3.59 -6.93 3.95
C LEU A 3 -4.49 -6.00 4.77
N PHE A 4 -5.80 -6.12 4.58
CA PHE A 4 -6.79 -5.35 5.33
C PHE A 4 -7.64 -6.31 6.16
N ARG A 5 -7.88 -5.93 7.42
CA ARG A 5 -8.82 -6.60 8.30
C ARG A 5 -9.78 -5.58 8.87
N ASP A 6 -11.03 -5.97 9.01
CA ASP A 6 -11.97 -5.20 9.82
C ASP A 6 -11.50 -5.24 11.28
N GLU A 7 -11.43 -4.06 11.91
CA GLU A 7 -10.90 -3.93 13.25
C GLU A 7 -11.83 -4.58 14.30
N LYS A 8 -13.14 -4.58 14.06
CA LYS A 8 -14.13 -5.10 15.01
C LYS A 8 -14.28 -6.62 14.90
N THR A 9 -14.33 -7.15 13.68
CA THR A 9 -14.57 -8.58 13.44
C THR A 9 -13.29 -9.37 13.26
N GLY A 10 -12.18 -8.72 12.91
CA GLY A 10 -10.92 -9.36 12.53
C GLY A 10 -10.96 -10.05 11.16
N GLU A 11 -12.09 -9.98 10.46
CA GLU A 11 -12.27 -10.60 9.15
C GLU A 11 -11.48 -9.87 8.08
N GLU A 12 -10.98 -10.61 7.11
CA GLU A 12 -10.25 -10.02 6.00
C GLU A 12 -11.17 -9.30 5.02
N PHE A 13 -10.72 -8.13 4.58
CA PHE A 13 -11.47 -7.29 3.67
C PHE A 13 -10.83 -7.25 2.27
N THR A 14 -11.59 -7.69 1.25
CA THR A 14 -11.07 -7.97 -0.10
C THR A 14 -11.86 -7.31 -1.23
N GLY A 15 -12.82 -6.43 -0.92
CA GLY A 15 -13.74 -5.81 -1.88
C GLY A 15 -13.44 -4.36 -2.24
N ALA A 16 -12.19 -3.90 -2.13
CA ALA A 16 -11.87 -2.48 -2.30
C ALA A 16 -10.86 -2.21 -3.42
N ARG A 17 -10.90 -0.97 -3.90
CA ARG A 17 -9.85 -0.43 -4.75
C ARG A 17 -8.70 0.03 -3.85
N VAL A 18 -7.51 -0.49 -4.13
CA VAL A 18 -6.31 -0.15 -3.37
C VAL A 18 -5.36 0.61 -4.27
N SER A 19 -4.95 1.80 -3.84
CA SER A 19 -3.87 2.55 -4.48
C SER A 19 -2.68 2.62 -3.53
N LEU A 20 -1.49 2.41 -4.08
CA LEU A 20 -0.23 2.42 -3.37
C LEU A 20 0.61 3.54 -3.97
N LYS A 21 1.06 4.47 -3.13
CA LYS A 21 2.00 5.53 -3.48
C LYS A 21 3.31 5.28 -2.75
N VAL A 22 4.42 5.38 -3.47
CA VAL A 22 5.78 5.39 -2.90
C VAL A 22 6.41 6.71 -3.30
N VAL A 23 6.97 7.42 -2.32
CA VAL A 23 7.80 8.61 -2.51
C VAL A 23 9.18 8.29 -1.95
N ASP A 24 10.25 8.55 -2.70
CA ASP A 24 11.62 8.37 -2.24
C ASP A 24 12.22 9.63 -1.63
N SER A 25 13.53 9.63 -1.36
CA SER A 25 14.24 10.74 -0.72
C SER A 25 14.44 11.96 -1.62
N ASP A 26 14.30 11.79 -2.93
CA ASP A 26 14.42 12.85 -3.93
C ASP A 26 13.04 13.42 -4.30
N ASP A 27 12.02 13.09 -3.50
CA ASP A 27 10.59 13.41 -3.71
C ASP A 27 10.00 12.80 -5.00
N ASP A 28 10.66 11.83 -5.61
CA ASP A 28 10.17 11.12 -6.79
C ASP A 28 9.03 10.18 -6.40
N GLU A 29 7.90 10.28 -7.11
CA GLU A 29 6.69 9.54 -6.78
C GLU A 29 6.32 8.45 -7.80
N GLN A 30 5.87 7.31 -7.27
CA GLN A 30 5.24 6.24 -8.04
C GLN A 30 3.89 5.88 -7.42
N ILE A 31 2.83 5.97 -8.22
CA ILE A 31 1.47 5.58 -7.82
C ILE A 31 1.05 4.38 -8.65
N LYS A 32 0.59 3.30 -7.98
CA LYS A 32 0.11 2.09 -8.64
C LYS A 32 -1.16 1.57 -8.00
N THR A 33 -2.02 0.98 -8.82
CA THR A 33 -3.18 0.22 -8.32
C THR A 33 -2.69 -1.14 -7.81
N GLY A 34 -3.12 -1.50 -6.60
CA GLY A 34 -2.87 -2.81 -6.01
C GLY A 34 -3.68 -3.89 -6.72
N SER A 35 -3.02 -4.97 -7.12
CA SER A 35 -3.66 -6.16 -7.68
C SER A 35 -4.02 -7.12 -6.55
N TYR A 36 -5.28 -7.55 -6.47
CA TYR A 36 -5.68 -8.56 -5.51
C TYR A 36 -5.14 -9.94 -5.91
N LYS A 37 -4.40 -10.58 -5.01
CA LYS A 37 -3.86 -11.93 -5.18
C LYS A 37 -4.64 -12.90 -4.31
N LYS A 38 -5.54 -13.67 -4.93
CA LYS A 38 -6.46 -14.60 -4.23
C LYS A 38 -5.74 -15.60 -3.32
N MET A 39 -4.60 -16.15 -3.74
CA MET A 39 -3.83 -17.11 -2.93
C MET A 39 -3.23 -16.49 -1.67
N MET A 40 -2.84 -15.22 -1.73
CA MET A 40 -2.23 -14.49 -0.61
C MET A 40 -3.26 -13.71 0.21
N ARG A 41 -4.49 -13.59 -0.32
CA ARG A 41 -5.57 -12.74 0.20
C ARG A 41 -5.08 -11.31 0.49
N ALA A 42 -4.25 -10.80 -0.41
CA ALA A 42 -3.55 -9.54 -0.23
C ALA A 42 -3.51 -8.73 -1.53
N TYR A 43 -3.25 -7.43 -1.40
CA TYR A 43 -2.99 -6.54 -2.53
C TYR A 43 -1.49 -6.31 -2.68
N ASP A 44 -1.00 -6.37 -3.90
CA ASP A 44 0.39 -6.08 -4.20
C ASP A 44 0.57 -5.21 -5.44
N SER A 45 1.75 -4.61 -5.52
CA SER A 45 2.28 -3.97 -6.71
C SER A 45 3.79 -3.89 -6.57
N TYR A 46 4.50 -3.90 -7.69
CA TYR A 46 5.95 -3.78 -7.72
C TYR A 46 6.33 -2.32 -7.95
N PHE A 47 7.25 -1.81 -7.15
CA PHE A 47 7.81 -0.47 -7.28
C PHE A 47 9.28 -0.58 -7.61
N LYS A 48 9.79 0.37 -8.40
CA LYS A 48 11.23 0.51 -8.58
C LYS A 48 11.72 1.37 -7.41
N LEU A 49 12.53 0.81 -6.53
CA LEU A 49 13.15 1.58 -5.46
C LEU A 49 14.56 1.95 -5.91
N ALA A 50 15.01 3.15 -5.56
CA ALA A 50 16.42 3.49 -5.62
C ALA A 50 17.20 2.56 -4.65
N GLU A 51 18.53 2.52 -4.78
CA GLU A 51 19.32 1.53 -4.04
C GLU A 51 19.22 1.70 -2.51
N LYS A 52 19.28 2.94 -2.00
CA LYS A 52 19.23 3.23 -0.55
C LYS A 52 18.51 4.55 -0.29
N GLY A 53 17.82 4.64 0.84
CA GLY A 53 17.17 5.88 1.26
C GLY A 53 15.90 5.67 2.06
N LYS A 54 15.26 6.79 2.40
CA LYS A 54 13.96 6.81 3.07
C LYS A 54 12.85 6.88 2.05
N TYR A 55 11.81 6.10 2.31
CA TYR A 55 10.63 6.01 1.47
C TYR A 55 9.38 6.28 2.30
N MET A 56 8.48 7.09 1.77
CA MET A 56 7.12 7.21 2.30
C MET A 56 6.17 6.35 1.47
N ILE A 57 5.60 5.34 2.10
CA ILE A 57 4.61 4.45 1.49
C ILE A 57 3.24 4.87 1.97
N THR A 58 2.38 5.33 1.07
CA THR A 58 0.98 5.63 1.36
C THR A 58 0.08 4.58 0.73
N VAL A 59 -0.81 4.02 1.54
CA VAL A 59 -1.84 3.09 1.10
C VAL A 59 -3.19 3.80 1.17
N LEU A 60 -3.91 3.86 0.06
CA LEU A 60 -5.28 4.34 -0.01
C LEU A 60 -6.22 3.16 -0.26
N LEU A 61 -7.18 2.99 0.64
CA LEU A 61 -8.28 2.05 0.54
C LEU A 61 -9.56 2.82 0.16
N ASP A 62 -10.20 2.43 -0.94
CA ASP A 62 -11.47 2.99 -1.41
C ASP A 62 -12.52 1.90 -1.53
N THR A 63 -13.57 1.99 -0.72
CA THR A 63 -14.71 1.05 -0.70
C THR A 63 -15.87 1.49 -1.59
N GLY A 64 -15.75 2.63 -2.27
CA GLY A 64 -16.85 3.30 -2.99
C GLY A 64 -17.75 4.15 -2.09
N VAL A 65 -17.80 3.87 -0.80
CA VAL A 65 -18.55 4.65 0.21
C VAL A 65 -17.60 5.51 1.05
N GLN A 66 -16.43 4.96 1.39
CA GLN A 66 -15.44 5.63 2.21
C GLN A 66 -14.05 5.43 1.63
N LYS A 67 -13.22 6.47 1.77
CA LYS A 67 -11.78 6.42 1.53
C LYS A 67 -11.03 6.50 2.85
N ARG A 68 -10.02 5.68 3.03
CA ARG A 68 -9.09 5.71 4.16
C ARG A 68 -7.67 5.60 3.66
N SER A 69 -6.75 6.36 4.25
CA SER A 69 -5.33 6.28 3.91
C SER A 69 -4.46 6.08 5.13
N ILE A 70 -3.36 5.36 4.96
CA ILE A 70 -2.30 5.22 5.96
C ILE A 70 -0.95 5.47 5.31
N GLY A 71 -0.09 6.21 6.01
CA GLY A 71 1.29 6.45 5.62
C GLY A 71 2.25 5.64 6.49
N ILE A 72 3.28 5.07 5.89
CA ILE A 72 4.34 4.30 6.54
C ILE A 72 5.68 4.85 6.06
N SER A 73 6.56 5.18 7.00
CA SER A 73 7.96 5.50 6.67
C SER A 73 8.77 4.21 6.65
N TYR A 74 9.53 4.00 5.58
CA TYR A 74 10.39 2.85 5.40
C TYR A 74 11.81 3.31 5.09
N ASP A 75 12.76 2.94 5.92
CA ASP A 75 14.17 3.31 5.77
C ASP A 75 14.98 2.10 5.26
N MET A 76 15.56 2.24 4.07
CA MET A 76 16.37 1.22 3.41
C MET A 76 17.85 1.64 3.44
N SER A 77 18.46 1.61 4.63
CA SER A 77 19.85 2.05 4.85
C SER A 77 20.88 0.92 5.01
N LEU A 78 20.52 -0.34 4.73
CA LEU A 78 21.44 -1.50 4.84
C LEU A 78 22.60 -1.42 3.86
#